data_AF-A0A2M7X7G0-F1
#
_entry.id   AF-A0A2M7X7G0-F1
#
_cell.length_a   1.000
_cell.length_b   1.000
_cell.length_c   1.000
_cell.angle_alpha   90.00
_cell.angle_beta   90.00
_cell.angle_gamma   90.00
#
_symmetry.space_group_name_H-M   'P 1'
#
loop_
_entity.id
_entity.type
_entity.pdbx_description
1 polymer ?
#
loop_
_entity_poly.entity_id
_entity_poly.type
_entity_poly.pdbx_seq_one_letter_code
_entity_poly.pdbx_strand_id
1 'polypeptide(L)'
;MTQPAIKVEGLWKEYTVGAAHDRHTTFYDLLSQTLKAPFQRLRALGGSSSEAEQFFALRDVNFEVQPGEVLGIIGRNGAGKSTLLKILSRITAPTKGRIEVRGKLASLLEVGTGFHPELSGRENIFLNGAILGM
;
A
#
# COMPACT_ATOMS: atom_id res chain seq x y z
N MET A 1 -22.15 -23.37 -11.25
CA MET A 1 -21.92 -21.96 -10.85
C MET A 1 -20.50 -21.60 -11.26
N THR A 2 -20.32 -20.48 -11.95
CA THR A 2 -19.00 -19.97 -12.35
C THR A 2 -18.23 -19.51 -11.12
N GLN A 3 -16.92 -19.76 -11.07
CA GLN A 3 -16.08 -19.26 -9.97
C GLN A 3 -15.85 -17.75 -10.16
N PRO A 4 -15.85 -16.95 -9.07
CA PRO A 4 -15.63 -15.51 -9.17
C PRO A 4 -14.22 -15.20 -9.71
N ALA A 5 -14.09 -14.16 -10.52
CA ALA A 5 -12.79 -13.70 -11.02
C ALA A 5 -11.94 -13.09 -9.89
N ILE A 6 -12.58 -12.35 -8.98
CA ILE A 6 -11.97 -11.78 -7.78
C ILE A 6 -12.83 -12.16 -6.58
N LYS A 7 -12.20 -12.65 -5.51
CA LYS A 7 -12.86 -12.93 -4.24
C LYS A 7 -12.04 -12.32 -3.09
N VAL A 8 -12.70 -11.48 -2.30
CA VAL A 8 -12.10 -10.79 -1.15
C VAL A 8 -12.83 -11.23 0.12
N GLU A 9 -12.08 -11.77 1.07
CA GLU A 9 -12.61 -12.32 2.32
C GLU A 9 -11.92 -11.70 3.53
N GLY A 10 -12.71 -11.04 4.38
CA GLY A 10 -12.31 -10.48 5.66
C GLY A 10 -11.11 -9.56 5.57
N LEU A 11 -11.09 -8.64 4.60
CA LEU A 11 -9.90 -7.84 4.31
C LEU A 11 -9.75 -6.67 5.29
N TRP A 12 -8.60 -6.62 5.98
CA TRP A 12 -8.24 -5.52 6.88
C TRP A 12 -6.94 -4.85 6.44
N LYS A 13 -6.86 -3.54 6.63
CA LYS A 13 -5.60 -2.80 6.51
C LYS A 13 -5.50 -1.72 7.58
N GLU A 14 -4.46 -1.81 8.36
CA GLU A 14 -4.07 -0.85 9.38
C GLU A 14 -2.76 -0.16 8.99
N TYR A 15 -2.65 1.11 9.35
CA TYR A 15 -1.46 1.93 9.19
C TYR A 15 -1.14 2.60 10.52
N THR A 16 0.15 2.76 10.79
CA THR A 16 0.64 3.54 11.94
C THR A 16 1.25 4.84 11.42
N VAL A 17 0.65 5.96 11.75
CA VAL A 17 1.14 7.30 11.42
C VAL A 17 2.08 7.76 12.51
N GLY A 18 3.24 8.30 12.13
CA GLY A 18 4.24 8.73 13.11
C GLY A 18 5.09 7.62 13.70
N ALA A 19 4.88 6.36 13.29
CA ALA A 19 5.91 5.35 13.44
C ALA A 19 7.13 5.84 12.63
N ALA A 20 8.20 6.21 13.33
CA ALA A 20 9.50 6.38 12.71
C ALA A 20 9.73 5.13 11.86
N HIS A 21 9.79 5.31 10.54
CA HIS A 21 10.21 4.26 9.60
C HIS A 21 11.35 3.51 10.27
N ASP A 22 11.21 2.18 10.41
CA ASP A 22 12.24 1.30 10.95
C ASP A 22 13.58 1.72 10.33
N ARG A 23 14.33 2.53 11.07
CA ARG A 23 15.68 2.89 10.67
C ARG A 23 16.39 1.58 10.86
N HIS A 24 16.75 0.93 9.74
CA HIS A 24 17.75 -0.12 9.78
C HIS A 24 18.85 0.35 10.72
N THR A 25 19.03 -0.36 11.84
CA THR A 25 20.07 -0.08 12.83
C THR A 25 21.40 -0.11 12.12
N THR A 26 21.81 1.06 11.65
CA THR A 26 23.08 1.24 10.98
C THR A 26 24.12 1.32 12.09
N PHE A 27 25.37 0.92 11.80
CA PHE A 27 26.47 1.00 12.74
C PHE A 27 26.62 2.42 13.36
N TYR A 28 26.32 3.45 12.57
CA TYR A 28 26.26 4.84 13.02
C TYR A 28 25.19 5.12 14.07
N ASP A 29 24.07 4.41 14.04
CA ASP A 29 22.99 4.59 15.02
C ASP A 29 23.42 4.09 16.39
N LEU A 30 24.13 2.94 16.45
CA LEU A 30 24.72 2.39 17.68
C LEU A 30 25.80 3.30 18.29
N LEU A 31 26.67 3.87 17.45
CA LEU A 31 27.67 4.84 17.91
C LEU A 31 27.02 6.13 18.42
N SER A 32 26.01 6.62 17.70
CA SER A 32 25.33 7.86 18.06
C SER A 32 24.46 7.73 19.32
N GLN A 33 23.92 6.54 19.62
CA GLN A 33 23.16 6.28 20.84
C GLN A 33 24.04 6.37 22.09
N THR A 34 25.27 5.85 22.04
CA THR A 34 26.25 5.95 23.13
C THR A 34 26.64 7.41 23.42
N LEU A 35 26.79 8.23 22.38
CA LEU A 35 27.14 9.65 22.52
C LEU A 35 25.95 10.55 22.90
N LYS A 36 24.72 10.18 22.52
CA LYS A 36 23.48 10.96 22.79
C LYS A 36 22.81 10.61 24.12
N ALA A 37 23.19 9.50 24.77
CA ALA A 37 22.60 9.03 26.03
C ALA A 37 22.49 10.09 27.16
N PRO A 38 23.51 10.91 27.47
CA PRO A 38 23.38 11.95 28.50
C PRO A 38 22.47 13.10 28.05
N PHE A 39 22.46 13.44 26.75
CA PHE A 39 21.69 14.55 26.20
C PHE A 39 20.19 14.24 26.07
N GLN A 40 19.84 12.98 25.75
CA GLN A 40 18.46 12.51 25.68
C GLN A 40 17.80 12.42 27.07
N ARG A 41 18.55 12.06 28.13
CA ARG A 41 18.07 12.09 29.51
C ARG A 41 17.67 13.50 29.97
N LEU A 42 18.41 14.54 29.54
CA LEU A 42 18.04 15.94 29.80
C LEU A 42 16.79 16.36 29.01
N ARG A 43 16.61 15.88 27.79
CA ARG A 43 15.50 16.28 26.89
C ARG A 43 14.18 15.57 27.20
N ALA A 44 14.22 14.36 27.79
CA ALA A 44 13.05 13.59 28.19
C ALA A 44 12.25 14.24 29.34
N LEU A 45 12.84 15.20 30.06
CA LEU A 45 12.16 15.98 31.10
C LEU A 45 11.27 17.11 30.55
N GLY A 46 11.26 17.37 29.23
CA GLY A 46 10.60 18.55 28.66
C GLY A 46 9.91 18.38 27.30
N GLY A 47 9.59 17.16 26.85
CA GLY A 47 8.99 16.97 25.52
C GLY A 47 7.90 15.90 25.51
N SER A 48 6.70 16.27 25.04
CA SER A 48 5.61 15.34 24.77
C SER A 48 6.06 14.28 23.76
N SER A 49 6.04 13.01 24.15
CA SER A 49 6.21 11.89 23.24
C SER A 49 5.09 11.95 22.19
N SER A 50 5.45 12.13 20.92
CA SER A 50 4.52 11.95 19.80
C SER A 50 4.12 10.48 19.77
N GLU A 51 2.94 10.15 20.31
CA GLU A 51 2.38 8.80 20.23
C GLU A 51 2.14 8.45 18.76
N ALA A 52 2.51 7.24 18.38
CA ALA A 52 2.25 6.72 17.05
C ALA A 52 0.74 6.43 16.93
N GLU A 53 0.05 7.13 16.04
CA GLU A 53 -1.39 6.99 15.87
C GLU A 53 -1.69 5.83 14.91
N GLN A 54 -2.39 4.80 15.40
CA GLN A 54 -2.86 3.70 14.57
C GLN A 54 -4.23 4.02 13.98
N PHE A 55 -4.39 3.82 12.66
CA PHE A 55 -5.68 3.95 12.00
C PHE A 55 -5.93 2.81 11.00
N PHE A 56 -7.20 2.44 10.87
CA PHE A 56 -7.64 1.45 9.90
C PHE A 56 -8.07 2.13 8.61
N ALA A 57 -7.39 1.79 7.50
CA ALA A 57 -7.81 2.17 6.16
C ALA A 57 -8.89 1.23 5.60
N LEU A 58 -8.89 -0.05 5.99
CA LEU A 58 -9.92 -1.02 5.63
C LEU A 58 -10.27 -1.87 6.84
N ARG A 59 -11.57 -2.14 7.03
CA ARG A 59 -12.12 -2.96 8.11
C ARG A 59 -13.09 -3.97 7.52
N ASP A 60 -12.75 -5.25 7.62
CA ASP A 60 -13.60 -6.39 7.26
C ASP A 60 -14.31 -6.28 5.91
N VAL A 61 -13.55 -5.97 4.86
CA VAL A 61 -14.12 -5.83 3.50
C VAL A 61 -14.30 -7.21 2.87
N ASN A 62 -15.51 -7.48 2.36
CA ASN A 62 -15.92 -8.75 1.77
C ASN A 62 -16.69 -8.49 0.47
N PHE A 63 -16.25 -9.03 -0.66
CA PHE A 63 -16.98 -8.99 -1.93
C PHE A 63 -16.44 -10.00 -2.94
N GLU A 64 -17.26 -10.30 -3.95
CA GLU A 64 -16.88 -11.11 -5.11
C GLU A 64 -17.17 -10.33 -6.39
N VAL A 65 -16.38 -10.56 -7.43
CA VAL A 65 -16.60 -10.03 -8.78
C VAL A 65 -16.60 -11.20 -9.74
N GLN A 66 -17.71 -11.38 -10.45
CA GLN A 66 -17.87 -12.44 -11.44
C GLN A 66 -17.15 -12.10 -12.75
N PRO A 67 -16.79 -13.10 -13.58
CA PRO A 67 -16.25 -12.84 -14.90
C PRO A 67 -17.20 -11.98 -15.75
N GLY A 68 -16.70 -10.88 -16.31
CA GLY A 68 -17.50 -9.92 -17.10
C GLY A 68 -18.28 -8.89 -16.27
N GLU A 69 -18.20 -8.94 -14.94
CA GLU A 69 -18.82 -7.95 -14.06
C GLU A 69 -17.95 -6.70 -13.92
N VAL A 70 -18.60 -5.54 -13.82
CA VAL A 70 -17.95 -4.26 -13.56
C VAL A 70 -18.29 -3.81 -12.14
N LEU A 71 -17.28 -3.67 -11.28
CA LEU A 71 -17.42 -3.19 -9.91
C LEU A 71 -16.99 -1.72 -9.80
N GLY A 72 -17.91 -0.87 -9.34
CA GLY A 72 -17.62 0.53 -8.98
C GLY A 72 -17.39 0.70 -7.48
N ILE A 73 -16.24 1.25 -7.09
CA ILE A 73 -15.92 1.56 -5.68
C ILE A 73 -16.06 3.07 -5.45
N ILE A 74 -17.06 3.49 -4.68
CA ILE A 74 -17.36 4.90 -4.40
C ILE A 74 -17.30 5.19 -2.89
N GLY A 75 -17.00 6.44 -2.54
CA GLY A 75 -16.90 6.86 -1.14
C GLY A 75 -16.13 8.17 -1.00
N ARG A 76 -16.15 8.76 0.20
CA ARG A 76 -15.45 10.02 0.50
C ARG A 76 -13.92 9.86 0.41
N ASN A 77 -13.19 10.97 0.38
CA ASN A 77 -11.74 10.96 0.54
C ASN A 77 -11.38 10.35 1.90
N GLY A 78 -10.32 9.54 1.94
CA GLY A 78 -9.94 8.79 3.14
C GLY A 78 -10.74 7.51 3.41
N ALA A 79 -11.77 7.17 2.62
CA ALA A 79 -12.56 5.95 2.82
C ALA A 79 -11.84 4.63 2.47
N GLY A 80 -10.53 4.64 2.22
CA GLY A 80 -9.76 3.43 1.93
C GLY A 80 -9.78 2.96 0.47
N LYS A 81 -10.42 3.67 -0.46
CA LYS A 81 -10.53 3.27 -1.88
C LYS A 81 -9.17 2.97 -2.52
N SER A 82 -8.23 3.92 -2.45
CA SER A 82 -6.88 3.74 -3.00
C SER A 82 -6.11 2.64 -2.27
N THR A 83 -6.35 2.45 -0.98
CA THR A 83 -5.76 1.34 -0.21
C THR A 83 -6.27 -0.01 -0.72
N LEU A 84 -7.59 -0.15 -0.91
CA LEU A 84 -8.19 -1.37 -1.47
C LEU A 84 -7.61 -1.69 -2.85
N LEU A 85 -7.54 -0.68 -3.73
CA LEU A 85 -6.96 -0.85 -5.06
C LEU A 85 -5.47 -1.25 -5.01
N LYS A 86 -4.68 -0.63 -4.12
CA LYS A 86 -3.27 -1.01 -3.90
C LYS A 86 -3.09 -2.44 -3.39
N ILE A 87 -4.03 -2.94 -2.60
CA ILE A 87 -3.98 -4.33 -2.11
C ILE A 87 -4.40 -5.30 -3.22
N LEU A 88 -5.47 -4.99 -3.97
CA LEU A 88 -5.90 -5.78 -5.12
C LEU A 88 -4.80 -5.89 -6.18
N SER A 89 -4.07 -4.79 -6.43
CA SER A 89 -2.92 -4.75 -7.34
C SER A 89 -1.63 -5.33 -6.78
N ARG A 90 -1.66 -5.88 -5.55
CA ARG A 90 -0.51 -6.46 -4.84
C ARG A 90 0.65 -5.50 -4.59
N ILE A 91 0.41 -4.19 -4.62
CA ILE A 91 1.40 -3.17 -4.25
C ILE A 91 1.62 -3.14 -2.73
N THR A 92 0.60 -3.47 -1.95
CA THR A 92 0.70 -3.52 -0.49
C THR A 92 -0.04 -4.74 0.04
N ALA A 93 0.56 -5.43 1.01
CA ALA A 93 -0.07 -6.57 1.67
C ALA A 93 -1.21 -6.12 2.61
N PRO A 94 -2.29 -6.91 2.74
CA PRO A 94 -3.29 -6.70 3.77
C PRO A 94 -2.70 -6.99 5.16
N THR A 95 -3.29 -6.41 6.20
CA THR A 95 -2.94 -6.73 7.59
C THR A 95 -3.57 -8.06 8.01
N LYS A 96 -4.82 -8.32 7.56
CA LYS A 96 -5.54 -9.59 7.74
C LYS A 96 -6.46 -9.84 6.54
N GLY A 97 -6.91 -11.08 6.39
CA GLY A 97 -7.81 -11.49 5.31
C GLY A 97 -7.09 -12.00 4.08
N ARG A 98 -7.85 -12.30 3.04
CA ARG A 98 -7.34 -12.94 1.83
C ARG A 98 -8.01 -12.39 0.58
N ILE A 99 -7.23 -12.36 -0.51
CA ILE A 99 -7.71 -12.05 -1.85
C ILE A 99 -7.35 -13.20 -2.77
N GLU A 100 -8.33 -13.75 -3.46
CA GLU A 100 -8.13 -14.66 -4.58
C GLU A 100 -8.38 -13.92 -5.89
N VAL A 101 -7.43 -14.01 -6.82
CA VAL A 101 -7.57 -13.47 -8.18
C VAL A 101 -7.33 -14.61 -9.15
N ARG A 102 -8.30 -14.87 -10.03
CA ARG A 102 -8.22 -15.90 -11.07
C ARG A 102 -7.91 -15.23 -12.41
N GLY A 103 -6.66 -15.36 -12.87
CA GLY A 103 -6.17 -14.76 -14.12
C GLY A 103 -5.07 -13.72 -13.91
N LYS A 104 -4.79 -12.93 -14.96
CA LYS A 104 -3.85 -11.80 -14.89
C LYS A 104 -4.60 -10.54 -14.42
N LEU A 105 -4.01 -9.82 -13.48
CA LEU A 105 -4.52 -8.53 -13.01
C LEU A 105 -3.52 -7.44 -13.36
N ALA A 106 -3.96 -6.50 -14.20
CA ALA A 106 -3.22 -5.29 -14.52
C ALA A 106 -3.90 -4.12 -13.81
N SER A 107 -3.10 -3.21 -13.24
CA SER A 107 -3.61 -2.10 -12.43
C SER A 107 -3.16 -0.78 -13.02
N LEU A 108 -4.13 0.08 -13.38
CA LEU A 108 -3.90 1.46 -13.80
C LEU A 108 -4.34 2.39 -12.67
N LEU A 109 -3.47 2.59 -11.67
CA LEU A 109 -3.84 3.34 -10.46
C LEU A 109 -3.68 4.84 -10.59
N GLU A 110 -2.77 5.31 -11.44
CA GLU A 110 -2.48 6.72 -11.61
C GLU A 110 -2.37 7.05 -13.10
N VAL A 111 -2.71 8.29 -13.45
CA VAL A 111 -2.61 8.77 -14.82
C VAL A 111 -1.12 8.88 -15.17
N GLY A 112 -0.68 8.17 -16.20
CA GLY A 112 0.71 8.20 -16.66
C GLY A 112 1.65 7.16 -16.03
N THR A 113 1.19 6.28 -15.13
CA THR A 113 2.04 5.20 -14.63
C THR A 113 2.48 4.28 -15.75
N GLY A 114 3.78 4.04 -15.86
CA GLY A 114 4.39 3.20 -16.90
C GLY A 114 4.74 3.95 -18.19
N PHE A 115 4.46 5.26 -18.29
CA PHE A 115 4.90 6.07 -19.42
C PHE A 115 6.26 6.71 -19.15
N HIS A 116 7.15 6.61 -20.12
CA HIS A 116 8.44 7.29 -20.12
C HIS A 116 8.33 8.56 -20.99
N PRO A 117 8.61 9.76 -20.42
CA PRO A 117 8.36 11.04 -21.10
C PRO A 117 9.25 11.24 -22.34
N GLU A 118 10.44 10.65 -22.34
CA GLU A 118 11.38 10.70 -23.48
C GLU A 118 11.02 9.72 -24.61
N LEU A 119 10.00 8.88 -24.44
CA LEU A 119 9.57 7.90 -25.46
C LEU A 119 8.34 8.40 -26.20
N SER A 120 8.27 8.08 -27.49
CA SER A 120 7.06 8.26 -28.29
C SER A 120 5.90 7.41 -27.76
N GLY A 121 4.67 7.76 -28.14
CA GLY A 121 3.48 6.97 -27.77
C GLY A 121 3.58 5.51 -28.22
N ARG A 122 4.18 5.26 -29.40
CA ARG A 122 4.40 3.90 -29.91
C ARG A 122 5.36 3.11 -29.02
N GLU A 123 6.48 3.71 -28.64
CA GLU A 123 7.48 3.05 -27.78
C GLU A 123 6.92 2.79 -26.39
N ASN A 124 6.12 3.71 -25.86
CA ASN A 124 5.40 3.49 -24.61
C ASN A 124 4.39 2.34 -24.68
N ILE A 125 3.72 2.13 -25.82
CA ILE A 125 2.84 0.97 -26.02
C ILE A 125 3.65 -0.34 -25.92
N PHE A 126 4.79 -0.44 -26.60
CA PHE A 126 5.64 -1.63 -26.54
C PHE A 126 6.21 -1.86 -25.13
N LEU A 127 6.67 -0.80 -24.48
CA LEU A 127 7.20 -0.87 -23.10
C LEU A 127 6.13 -1.38 -22.12
N ASN A 128 4.93 -0.79 -22.15
CA ASN A 128 3.84 -1.21 -21.26
C ASN A 128 3.35 -2.62 -21.59
N GLY A 129 3.27 -3.00 -22.86
CA GLY A 129 2.96 -4.37 -23.28
C GLY A 129 3.94 -5.38 -22.68
N ALA A 130 5.24 -5.11 -22.78
CA ALA A 130 6.29 -5.96 -22.21
C ALA A 130 6.19 -6.07 -20.68
N ILE A 131 5.93 -4.96 -19.97
CA ILE A 131 5.75 -4.96 -18.51
C ILE A 131 4.53 -5.78 -18.09
N LEU A 132 3.44 -5.73 -18.86
CA LEU A 132 2.21 -6.48 -18.59
C LEU A 132 2.26 -7.93 -19.08
N GLY A 133 3.33 -8.32 -19.78
CA GLY A 133 3.48 -9.65 -20.37
C GLY A 133 2.44 -9.94 -21.46
N MET A 134 2.21 -8.95 -22.34
CA MET A 134 1.46 -9.04 -23.59
C MET A 134 2.41 -9.20 -24.76
#